data_AF-A0A3R6ZYA8-F1
#
_entry.id   AF-A0A3R6ZYA8-F1
#
_cell.length_a   1.000
_cell.length_b   1.000
_cell.length_c   1.000
_cell.angle_alpha   90.00
_cell.angle_beta   90.00
_cell.angle_gamma   90.00
#
_symmetry.space_group_name_H-M   'P 1'
#
loop_
_entity.id
_entity.type
_entity.pdbx_description
1 polymer ?
#
loop_
_entity_poly.entity_id
_entity_poly.type
_entity_poly.pdbx_seq_one_letter_code
_entity_poly.pdbx_strand_id
1 'polypeptide(L)'
;MAEVGNLVASYRYTGRESLLLEKLEAKYCPKPQNLPPLTNASHVKVYFDIALHATVSRVVMRLLHDVVPMTAENFRCLCTGEKASQCKCGAYITKGDGTGGCSIYHGTPNANAWGYFKDESFLPHDRVGLLSMANKGPNTNGSQ
;
A
#
# COMPACT_ATOMS: atom_id res chain seq x y z
N MET A 1 -15.57 -22.10 -9.10
CA MET A 1 -14.62 -21.84 -10.20
C MET A 1 -15.14 -20.64 -10.98
N ALA A 2 -14.96 -19.42 -10.43
CA ALA A 2 -15.47 -18.20 -11.07
C ALA A 2 -14.35 -17.59 -11.92
N GLU A 3 -14.66 -17.35 -13.18
CA GLU A 3 -13.75 -16.93 -14.25
C GLU A 3 -13.02 -15.62 -13.93
N VAL A 4 -11.70 -15.67 -14.00
CA VAL A 4 -10.80 -14.51 -14.14
C VAL A 4 -10.91 -13.95 -15.58
N GLY A 5 -12.13 -13.76 -16.07
CA GLY A 5 -12.41 -13.43 -17.47
C GLY A 5 -12.90 -12.00 -17.71
N ASN A 6 -13.30 -11.27 -16.65
CA ASN A 6 -14.15 -10.09 -16.81
C ASN A 6 -13.52 -8.72 -16.52
N LEU A 7 -12.18 -8.64 -16.42
CA LEU A 7 -11.48 -7.36 -16.19
C LEU A 7 -10.61 -6.89 -17.37
N VAL A 8 -10.62 -7.58 -18.51
CA VAL A 8 -10.00 -7.07 -19.75
C VAL A 8 -11.10 -6.67 -20.73
N ALA A 9 -11.34 -5.36 -20.77
CA ALA A 9 -12.35 -4.72 -21.59
C ALA A 9 -12.18 -4.97 -23.10
N SER A 10 -13.32 -5.15 -23.76
CA SER A 10 -13.57 -4.97 -25.20
C SER A 10 -12.98 -6.02 -26.16
N TYR A 11 -13.83 -6.49 -27.07
CA TYR A 11 -13.54 -7.29 -28.28
C TYR A 11 -12.47 -6.68 -29.23
N ARG A 12 -11.76 -5.63 -28.82
CA ARG A 12 -10.86 -4.81 -29.63
C ARG A 12 -9.44 -5.39 -29.76
N TYR A 13 -9.07 -6.33 -28.89
CA TYR A 13 -7.72 -6.92 -28.86
C TYR A 13 -7.69 -8.46 -28.96
N THR A 14 -8.82 -9.10 -29.27
CA THR A 14 -8.88 -10.55 -29.51
C THR A 14 -7.93 -10.93 -30.65
N GLY A 15 -6.98 -11.84 -30.39
CA GLY A 15 -5.93 -12.23 -31.35
C GLY A 15 -4.77 -11.24 -31.51
N ARG A 16 -4.75 -10.14 -30.72
CA ARG A 16 -3.66 -9.14 -30.65
C ARG A 16 -3.24 -8.87 -29.21
N GLU A 17 -3.29 -9.89 -28.37
CA GLU A 17 -2.99 -9.80 -26.93
C GLU A 17 -1.57 -9.30 -26.68
N SER A 18 -0.61 -9.68 -27.53
CA SER A 18 0.78 -9.21 -27.49
C SER A 18 0.89 -7.69 -27.61
N LEU A 19 0.08 -7.07 -28.50
CA LEU A 19 0.03 -5.62 -28.68
C LEU A 19 -0.61 -4.93 -27.47
N LEU A 20 -1.61 -5.56 -26.86
CA LEU A 20 -2.21 -5.05 -25.62
C LEU A 20 -1.18 -5.07 -24.49
N LEU A 21 -0.48 -6.19 -24.31
CA LEU A 21 0.60 -6.35 -23.34
C LEU A 21 1.70 -5.29 -23.55
N GLU A 22 2.21 -5.12 -24.76
CA GLU A 22 3.22 -4.10 -25.06
C GLU A 22 2.72 -2.68 -24.72
N LYS A 23 1.46 -2.35 -25.04
CA LYS A 23 0.87 -1.05 -24.69
C LYS A 23 0.69 -0.88 -23.18
N LEU A 24 0.32 -1.95 -22.47
CA LEU A 24 0.19 -1.94 -21.01
C LEU A 24 1.56 -1.78 -20.36
N GLU A 25 2.58 -2.51 -20.84
CA GLU A 25 3.96 -2.38 -20.38
C GLU A 25 4.49 -0.96 -20.64
N ALA A 26 4.33 -0.43 -21.84
CA ALA A 26 4.76 0.94 -22.15
C ALA A 26 4.05 2.01 -21.30
N LYS A 27 2.82 1.74 -20.86
CA LYS A 27 2.01 2.68 -20.07
C LYS A 27 2.24 2.56 -18.57
N TYR A 28 2.39 1.35 -18.06
CA TYR A 28 2.38 1.04 -16.63
C TYR A 28 3.71 0.52 -16.10
N CYS A 29 4.66 0.13 -16.96
CA CYS A 29 6.02 -0.21 -16.57
C CYS A 29 6.91 1.04 -16.76
N PRO A 30 7.24 1.76 -15.67
CA PRO A 30 8.00 2.98 -15.78
C PRO A 30 9.47 2.67 -16.10
N LYS A 31 10.08 3.55 -16.90
CA LYS A 31 11.51 3.50 -17.18
C LYS A 31 12.30 3.68 -15.86
N PRO A 32 13.45 3.00 -15.70
CA PRO A 32 14.27 3.12 -14.50
C PRO A 32 14.65 4.59 -14.26
N GLN A 33 14.30 5.10 -13.09
CA GLN A 33 14.60 6.47 -12.69
C GLN A 33 15.98 6.53 -12.04
N ASN A 34 16.85 7.42 -12.52
CA ASN A 34 18.20 7.61 -11.98
C ASN A 34 18.19 8.64 -10.84
N LEU A 35 17.51 8.28 -9.76
CA LEU A 35 17.24 9.15 -8.63
C LEU A 35 17.86 8.55 -7.36
N PRO A 36 18.48 9.37 -6.48
CA PRO A 36 19.13 8.84 -5.28
C PRO A 36 18.11 8.17 -4.35
N PRO A 37 18.49 7.14 -3.58
CA PRO A 37 17.56 6.48 -2.68
C PRO A 37 17.05 7.47 -1.62
N LEU A 38 15.72 7.58 -1.47
CA LEU A 38 15.07 8.37 -0.42
C LEU A 38 15.31 7.78 0.98
N THR A 39 15.57 6.47 1.03
CA THR A 39 15.73 5.72 2.28
C THR A 39 17.18 5.34 2.51
N ASN A 40 17.57 5.19 3.76
CA ASN A 40 18.90 4.75 4.17
C ASN A 40 18.87 3.31 4.73
N ALA A 41 20.04 2.78 5.09
CA ALA A 41 20.16 1.41 5.60
C ALA A 41 19.52 1.22 7.00
N SER A 42 19.38 2.30 7.79
CA SER A 42 18.75 2.27 9.12
C SER A 42 17.23 2.24 9.08
N HIS A 43 16.59 2.56 7.95
CA HIS A 43 15.14 2.52 7.83
C HIS A 43 14.57 1.10 7.94
N VAL A 44 13.47 0.99 8.68
CA VAL A 44 12.76 -0.26 8.92
C VAL A 44 12.29 -0.83 7.58
N LYS A 45 12.48 -2.14 7.40
CA LYS A 45 12.00 -2.90 6.25
C LYS A 45 10.82 -3.77 6.65
N VAL A 46 9.79 -3.76 5.83
CA VAL A 46 8.67 -4.70 5.86
C VAL A 46 8.51 -5.32 4.48
N TYR A 47 7.77 -6.42 4.39
CA TYR A 47 7.58 -7.09 3.11
C TYR A 47 6.20 -7.71 2.99
N PHE A 48 5.75 -7.82 1.74
CA PHE A 48 4.61 -8.63 1.35
C PHE A 48 5.07 -9.76 0.45
N ASP A 49 4.62 -10.97 0.76
CA ASP A 49 4.74 -12.11 -0.14
C ASP A 49 3.48 -12.15 -1.01
N ILE A 50 3.64 -11.82 -2.28
CA ILE A 50 2.58 -11.80 -3.27
C ILE A 50 2.65 -13.11 -4.04
N ALA A 51 1.62 -13.94 -3.89
CA ALA A 51 1.46 -15.16 -4.66
C ALA A 51 0.50 -14.89 -5.84
N LEU A 52 0.96 -15.12 -7.06
CA LEU A 52 0.12 -15.15 -8.25
C LEU A 52 0.25 -16.53 -8.89
N HIS A 53 -0.85 -17.30 -8.86
CA HIS A 53 -0.86 -18.72 -9.22
C HIS A 53 0.19 -19.51 -8.41
N ALA A 54 1.20 -20.07 -9.09
CA ALA A 54 2.26 -20.86 -8.49
C ALA A 54 3.54 -20.05 -8.18
N THR A 55 3.59 -18.77 -8.57
CA THR A 55 4.79 -17.94 -8.36
C THR A 55 4.59 -17.05 -7.14
N VAL A 56 5.51 -17.13 -6.18
CA VAL A 56 5.56 -16.24 -5.01
C VAL A 56 6.69 -15.25 -5.23
N SER A 57 6.36 -13.95 -5.17
CA SER A 57 7.31 -12.85 -5.25
C SER A 57 7.25 -12.01 -3.98
N ARG A 58 8.40 -11.50 -3.54
CA ARG A 58 8.48 -10.66 -2.34
C ARG A 58 8.64 -9.20 -2.71
N VAL A 59 7.72 -8.36 -2.26
CA VAL A 59 7.82 -6.91 -2.32
C VAL A 59 8.38 -6.41 -1.00
N VAL A 60 9.58 -5.83 -1.01
CA VAL A 60 10.21 -5.26 0.19
C VAL A 60 10.07 -3.74 0.16
N MET A 61 9.51 -3.19 1.22
CA MET A 61 9.28 -1.76 1.39
C MET A 61 10.11 -1.25 2.57
N ARG A 62 10.74 -0.08 2.39
CA ARG A 62 11.44 0.64 3.47
C ARG A 62 10.59 1.81 3.93
N LEU A 63 10.48 1.98 5.25
CA LEU A 63 9.63 3.00 5.86
C LEU A 63 10.48 4.17 6.35
N LEU A 64 10.08 5.38 5.94
CA LEU A 64 10.69 6.67 6.26
C LEU A 64 10.35 7.12 7.70
N HIS A 65 10.72 6.32 8.69
CA HIS A 65 10.35 6.56 10.10
C HIS A 65 10.99 7.81 10.73
N ASP A 66 12.03 8.36 10.11
CA ASP A 66 12.66 9.62 10.49
C ASP A 66 11.81 10.84 10.10
N VAL A 67 11.11 10.76 8.97
CA VAL A 67 10.24 11.84 8.46
C VAL A 67 8.79 11.65 8.94
N VAL A 68 8.30 10.41 8.93
CA VAL A 68 6.91 10.07 9.25
C VAL A 68 6.84 8.95 10.30
N PRO A 69 7.26 9.21 11.56
CA PRO A 69 7.38 8.18 12.59
C PRO A 69 6.06 7.48 12.92
N MET A 70 4.94 8.20 13.03
CA MET A 70 3.65 7.59 13.35
C MET A 70 3.12 6.76 12.18
N THR A 71 3.26 7.25 10.96
CA THR A 71 2.81 6.57 9.74
C THR A 71 3.62 5.29 9.53
N ALA A 72 4.95 5.36 9.69
CA ALA A 72 5.82 4.20 9.59
C ALA A 72 5.53 3.16 10.67
N GLU A 73 5.32 3.59 11.92
CA GLU A 73 5.00 2.68 13.03
C GLU A 73 3.63 2.03 12.85
N ASN A 74 2.62 2.79 12.38
CA ASN A 74 1.32 2.24 12.03
C ASN A 74 1.47 1.10 11.01
N PHE A 75 2.13 1.37 9.88
CA PHE A 75 2.31 0.35 8.83
C PHE A 75 3.11 -0.86 9.31
N ARG A 76 4.21 -0.65 10.06
CA ARG A 76 5.03 -1.73 10.63
C ARG A 76 4.22 -2.64 11.56
N CYS A 77 3.44 -2.05 12.45
CA CYS A 77 2.58 -2.82 13.37
C CYS A 77 1.46 -3.55 12.63
N LEU A 78 0.90 -2.96 11.57
CA LEU A 78 -0.11 -3.63 10.73
C LEU A 78 0.50 -4.84 9.98
N CYS A 79 1.74 -4.74 9.49
CA CYS A 79 2.45 -5.85 8.86
C CYS A 79 2.77 -7.00 9.83
N THR A 80 3.12 -6.68 11.08
CA THR A 80 3.51 -7.69 12.09
C THR A 80 2.31 -8.25 12.87
N GLY A 81 1.20 -7.51 12.92
CA GLY A 81 0.03 -7.87 13.72
C GLY A 81 0.24 -7.72 15.24
N GLU A 82 1.38 -7.19 15.71
CA GLU A 82 1.74 -7.15 17.13
C GLU A 82 0.77 -6.29 17.98
N LYS A 83 0.11 -5.30 17.35
CA LYS A 83 -0.91 -4.44 17.98
C LYS A 83 -2.32 -4.72 17.47
N ALA A 84 -2.55 -5.88 16.84
CA ALA A 84 -3.86 -6.25 16.29
C ALA A 84 -4.98 -6.32 17.34
N SER A 85 -4.64 -6.55 18.61
CA SER A 85 -5.60 -6.53 19.72
C SER A 85 -6.18 -5.14 20.03
N GLN A 86 -5.50 -4.06 19.65
CA GLN A 86 -5.95 -2.67 19.84
C GLN A 86 -6.92 -2.23 18.74
N CYS A 87 -6.89 -2.89 17.59
CA CYS A 87 -7.77 -2.64 16.47
C CYS A 87 -8.91 -3.69 16.44
N LYS A 88 -10.07 -3.36 17.03
CA LYS A 88 -11.27 -4.21 16.99
C LYS A 88 -11.76 -4.53 15.56
N CYS A 89 -11.25 -3.80 14.56
CA CYS A 89 -11.62 -3.84 13.15
C CYS A 89 -10.66 -4.68 12.29
N GLY A 90 -9.62 -5.31 12.88
CA GLY A 90 -8.56 -6.03 12.16
C GLY A 90 -7.48 -5.12 11.57
N ALA A 91 -6.26 -5.63 11.40
CA ALA A 91 -5.13 -4.88 10.86
C ALA A 91 -5.12 -4.74 9.31
N TYR A 92 -6.06 -5.39 8.62
CA TYR A 92 -6.06 -5.50 7.15
C TYR A 92 -7.45 -5.19 6.57
N ILE A 93 -7.56 -5.12 5.25
CA ILE A 93 -8.82 -5.01 4.48
C ILE A 93 -9.81 -6.07 4.96
N THR A 94 -10.66 -5.72 5.92
CA THR A 94 -11.57 -6.67 6.57
C THR A 94 -12.86 -6.88 5.81
N LYS A 95 -13.16 -6.04 4.82
CA LYS A 95 -14.42 -6.10 4.06
C LYS A 95 -14.29 -6.79 2.70
N GLY A 96 -13.07 -7.17 2.30
CA GLY A 96 -12.83 -7.86 1.02
C GLY A 96 -13.00 -7.01 -0.24
N ASP A 97 -13.33 -5.72 -0.10
CA ASP A 97 -13.54 -4.74 -1.18
C ASP A 97 -12.41 -3.70 -1.28
N GLY A 98 -11.29 -3.96 -0.61
CA GLY A 98 -10.21 -2.98 -0.45
C GLY A 98 -10.40 -2.04 0.75
N THR A 99 -11.54 -2.10 1.45
CA THR A 99 -11.84 -1.28 2.62
C THR A 99 -11.86 -2.07 3.92
N GLY A 100 -11.84 -1.35 5.05
CA GLY A 100 -11.73 -1.91 6.38
C GLY A 100 -10.35 -1.70 7.00
N GLY A 101 -10.19 -2.25 8.19
CA GLY A 101 -9.07 -1.98 9.08
C GLY A 101 -9.18 -0.63 9.81
N CYS A 102 -8.50 -0.52 10.95
CA CYS A 102 -8.31 0.74 11.66
C CYS A 102 -6.84 0.93 12.00
N SER A 103 -6.44 2.18 12.26
CA SER A 103 -5.08 2.47 12.71
C SER A 103 -4.80 1.82 14.08
N ILE A 104 -3.52 1.60 14.37
CA ILE A 104 -3.09 1.15 15.70
C ILE A 104 -3.36 2.18 16.80
N TYR A 105 -3.73 3.40 16.42
CA TYR A 105 -3.97 4.51 17.33
C TYR A 105 -5.45 4.63 17.73
N HIS A 106 -6.33 3.78 17.22
CA HIS A 106 -7.75 3.80 17.59
C HIS A 106 -7.93 3.67 19.11
N GLY A 107 -8.62 4.63 19.73
CA GLY A 107 -8.80 4.69 21.19
C GLY A 107 -7.60 5.21 21.99
N THR A 108 -6.54 5.67 21.30
CA THR A 108 -5.39 6.34 21.93
C THR A 108 -5.50 7.86 21.74
N PRO A 109 -4.76 8.68 22.51
CA PRO A 109 -4.71 10.14 22.33
C PRO A 109 -4.18 10.59 20.96
N ASN A 110 -3.53 9.68 20.23
CA ASN A 110 -2.94 9.93 18.92
C ASN A 110 -3.94 9.77 17.77
N ALA A 111 -5.19 9.41 18.06
CA ALA A 111 -6.28 9.36 17.09
C ALA A 111 -7.46 10.23 17.53
N ASN A 112 -8.26 10.63 16.54
CA ASN A 112 -9.54 11.27 16.79
C ASN A 112 -10.59 10.25 17.28
N ALA A 113 -11.80 10.73 17.59
CA ALA A 113 -12.91 9.90 18.05
C ALA A 113 -13.27 8.73 17.12
N TRP A 114 -12.89 8.81 15.85
CA TRP A 114 -13.13 7.79 14.82
C TRP A 114 -11.94 6.84 14.63
N GLY A 115 -10.83 7.06 15.33
CA GLY A 115 -9.61 6.25 15.24
C GLY A 115 -8.68 6.61 14.08
N TYR A 116 -8.83 7.77 13.48
CA TYR A 116 -7.90 8.28 12.48
C TYR A 116 -6.82 9.15 13.11
N PHE A 117 -5.60 9.09 12.57
CA PHE A 117 -4.47 9.91 13.03
C PHE A 117 -4.12 11.01 12.02
N LYS A 118 -3.36 12.01 12.49
CA LYS A 118 -2.99 13.20 11.73
C LYS A 118 -2.05 12.92 10.55
N ASP A 119 -2.03 13.83 9.59
CA ASP A 119 -0.97 13.86 8.56
C ASP A 119 0.35 14.34 9.20
N GLU A 120 1.49 13.76 8.80
CA GLU A 120 2.80 14.10 9.37
C GLU A 120 3.62 15.01 8.44
N SER A 121 4.00 14.50 7.27
CA SER A 121 4.78 15.21 6.26
C SER A 121 4.28 14.89 4.86
N PHE A 122 4.20 15.90 4.01
CA PHE A 122 3.80 15.75 2.61
C PHE A 122 5.04 15.70 1.73
N LEU A 123 5.46 14.49 1.39
CA LEU A 123 6.56 14.26 0.45
C LEU A 123 6.02 14.24 -0.99
N PRO A 124 6.80 14.72 -1.98
CA PRO A 124 6.39 14.67 -3.37
C PRO A 124 6.33 13.23 -3.87
N HIS A 125 5.30 12.89 -4.65
CA HIS A 125 5.22 11.62 -5.37
C HIS A 125 5.99 11.70 -6.70
N ASP A 126 7.29 12.01 -6.63
CA ASP A 126 8.16 12.20 -7.80
C ASP A 126 8.73 10.89 -8.36
N ARG A 127 8.49 9.75 -7.68
CA ARG A 127 9.12 8.46 -7.98
C ARG A 127 8.16 7.31 -7.99
N VAL A 128 8.55 6.27 -8.72
CA VAL A 128 7.85 4.99 -8.75
C VAL A 128 8.24 4.18 -7.52
N GLY A 129 7.27 3.40 -6.99
CA GLY A 129 7.50 2.53 -5.85
C GLY A 129 7.42 3.26 -4.50
N LEU A 130 6.88 4.47 -4.48
CA LEU A 130 6.55 5.19 -3.26
C LEU A 130 5.32 4.59 -2.61
N LEU A 131 5.43 4.35 -1.30
CA LEU A 131 4.32 3.94 -0.44
C LEU A 131 3.73 5.19 0.22
N SER A 132 2.40 5.33 0.16
CA SER A 132 1.67 6.50 0.68
C SER A 132 0.40 6.05 1.39
N MET A 133 -0.02 6.80 2.40
CA MET A 133 -1.30 6.59 3.07
C MET A 133 -2.46 7.02 2.16
N ALA A 134 -3.55 6.27 2.20
CA ALA A 134 -4.83 6.71 1.69
C ALA A 134 -5.62 7.41 2.81
N ASN A 135 -6.35 8.46 2.45
CA ASN A 135 -7.17 9.22 3.41
C ASN A 135 -8.48 9.71 2.77
N LYS A 136 -9.38 10.27 3.61
CA LYS A 136 -10.68 10.84 3.23
C LYS A 136 -10.72 12.36 3.50
N GLY A 137 -9.58 13.02 3.32
CA GLY A 137 -9.36 14.43 3.67
C GLY A 137 -8.34 14.62 4.79
N PRO A 138 -8.10 15.88 5.19
CA PRO A 138 -7.03 16.21 6.14
C PRO A 138 -7.15 15.44 7.46
N ASN A 139 -6.05 14.88 7.95
CA ASN A 139 -5.94 14.18 9.23
C ASN A 139 -6.90 12.98 9.40
N THR A 140 -7.10 12.22 8.31
CA THR A 140 -7.98 11.04 8.31
C THR A 140 -7.24 9.74 7.96
N ASN A 141 -5.98 9.62 8.35
CA ASN A 141 -5.18 8.42 8.07
C ASN A 141 -5.66 7.23 8.92
N GLY A 142 -5.79 6.07 8.28
CA GLY A 142 -6.26 4.83 8.90
C GLY A 142 -5.25 3.70 8.75
N SER A 143 -5.66 2.61 8.11
CA SER A 143 -4.79 1.47 7.77
C SER A 143 -4.52 1.33 6.27
N GLN A 144 -5.25 2.07 5.43
CA GLN A 144 -5.14 2.06 3.97
C GLN A 144 -4.14 3.11 3.47
#